data_AF-A0A498LB01-F1
#
_entry.id   AF-A0A498LB01-F1
#
_cell.length_a   1.000
_cell.length_b   1.000
_cell.length_c   1.000
_cell.angle_alpha   90.00
_cell.angle_beta   90.00
_cell.angle_gamma   90.00
#
_symmetry.space_group_name_H-M   'P 1'
#
loop_
_entity.id
_entity.type
_entity.pdbx_description
1 polymer ?
#
loop_
_entity_poly.entity_id
_entity_poly.type
_entity_poly.pdbx_seq_one_letter_code
_entity_poly.pdbx_strand_id
1 'polypeptide(L)'
;MSHECIVATVTDNRSNFVKAFKEFSITIEEQDEEDGNEDLSFVHIDSLVPEYPSLSRLNNATMGKCSALWNASGRPKSAEKLSEVLNCRLITPCPTRWNSLYDSVNQLNSQRGKLGDIMLKLNLPSFRDAELDYLEEYTKILKPIAVAIDRLQGQSSCYYAELLPTLFAVESKLEALRSSNFRYCSHLLQAIMDGFRSRFSSFLQLKPEVNEAILASVTHPYFKMRWLPQQLSGGKKRVHELMIQSAADLGLVMESGSSSTTADGEVEDFFVFTEDVEVSGKSTHSKAELETLQFLEDQSLGPVSIY
;
A
#
# COMPACT_ATOMS: atom_id res chain seq x y z
N MET A 1 -40.09 -10.17 19.34
CA MET A 1 -38.75 -10.57 18.89
C MET A 1 -38.02 -9.30 18.52
N SER A 2 -37.06 -8.90 19.35
CA SER A 2 -36.23 -7.72 19.15
C SER A 2 -35.37 -7.90 17.91
N HIS A 3 -35.47 -6.98 16.96
CA HIS A 3 -34.51 -6.88 15.87
C HIS A 3 -33.16 -6.53 16.47
N GLU A 4 -32.23 -7.49 16.52
CA GLU A 4 -30.82 -7.20 16.70
C GLU A 4 -30.35 -6.42 15.47
N CYS A 5 -30.33 -5.10 15.61
CA CYS A 5 -29.62 -4.24 14.68
C CYS A 5 -28.14 -4.58 14.85
N ILE A 6 -27.46 -5.03 13.81
CA ILE A 6 -26.01 -5.19 13.83
C ILE A 6 -25.43 -3.80 14.10
N VAL A 7 -25.02 -3.55 15.34
CA VAL A 7 -24.29 -2.36 15.72
C VAL A 7 -22.87 -2.60 15.25
N ALA A 8 -22.47 -1.92 14.18
CA ALA A 8 -21.09 -1.93 13.73
C ALA A 8 -20.20 -1.46 14.90
N THR A 9 -19.44 -2.39 15.49
CA THR A 9 -18.40 -2.04 16.43
C THR A 9 -17.26 -1.43 15.61
N VAL A 10 -17.26 -0.10 15.47
CA VAL A 10 -16.10 0.64 14.95
C VAL A 10 -15.03 0.62 16.05
N THR A 11 -14.28 -0.47 16.11
CA THR A 11 -12.97 -0.46 16.76
C THR A 11 -12.00 0.31 15.87
N ASP A 12 -10.91 0.82 16.43
CA ASP A 12 -9.88 1.46 15.61
C ASP A 12 -9.39 0.50 14.52
N ASN A 13 -9.59 0.85 13.24
CA ASN A 13 -9.23 -0.03 12.12
C ASN A 13 -7.74 -0.39 12.11
N ARG A 14 -6.89 0.39 12.80
CA ARG A 14 -5.47 0.05 12.98
C ARG A 14 -5.30 -1.29 13.70
N SER A 15 -5.98 -1.55 14.82
CA SER A 15 -5.71 -2.73 15.65
C SER A 15 -6.09 -4.06 14.97
N ASN A 16 -7.20 -4.09 14.21
CA ASN A 16 -7.61 -5.30 13.46
C ASN A 16 -6.77 -5.53 12.20
N PHE A 17 -6.35 -4.47 11.51
CA PHE A 17 -5.39 -4.57 10.41
C PHE A 17 -4.00 -4.97 10.93
N VAL A 18 -3.61 -4.51 12.11
CA VAL A 18 -2.38 -4.91 12.82
C VAL A 18 -2.37 -6.40 13.14
N LYS A 19 -3.48 -6.98 13.59
CA LYS A 19 -3.58 -8.43 13.79
C LYS A 19 -3.43 -9.20 12.48
N ALA A 20 -4.11 -8.77 11.42
CA ALA A 20 -3.98 -9.37 10.09
C ALA A 20 -2.57 -9.23 9.49
N PHE A 21 -1.79 -8.22 9.90
CA PHE A 21 -0.39 -8.10 9.45
C PHE A 21 0.60 -8.83 10.36
N LYS A 22 0.33 -8.96 11.66
CA LYS A 22 1.18 -9.69 12.61
C LYS A 22 1.02 -11.20 12.47
N GLU A 23 -0.20 -11.68 12.22
CA GLU A 23 -0.53 -13.11 12.10
C GLU A 23 -0.02 -13.75 10.81
N PHE A 24 0.28 -12.95 9.78
CA PHE A 24 0.86 -13.39 8.50
C PHE A 24 2.27 -12.83 8.25
N SER A 25 2.86 -12.13 9.22
CA SER A 25 4.30 -11.93 9.22
C SER A 25 4.96 -13.25 9.57
N ILE A 26 6.08 -13.59 8.92
CA ILE A 26 6.86 -14.79 9.22
C ILE A 26 7.28 -14.71 10.70
N THR A 27 6.61 -15.46 11.57
CA THR A 27 7.08 -15.71 12.92
C THR A 27 8.29 -16.62 12.79
N ILE A 28 9.49 -16.04 12.88
CA ILE A 28 10.62 -16.82 13.36
C ILE A 28 10.42 -16.90 14.87
N GLU A 29 10.23 -18.12 15.37
CA GLU A 29 10.21 -18.39 16.80
C GLU A 29 11.51 -17.86 17.41
N GLU A 30 11.45 -16.82 18.22
CA GLU A 30 12.41 -16.67 19.32
C GLU A 30 11.70 -16.22 20.59
N GLN A 31 12.25 -16.77 21.67
CA GLN A 31 11.75 -16.80 23.03
C GLN A 31 11.73 -15.43 23.68
N ASP A 32 10.88 -15.33 24.70
CA ASP A 32 10.78 -14.24 25.67
C ASP A 32 12.13 -13.61 26.02
N GLU A 33 12.40 -12.39 25.53
CA GLU A 33 13.18 -11.39 26.26
C GLU A 33 12.57 -10.00 26.08
N GLU A 34 12.31 -9.35 27.22
CA GLU A 34 11.87 -7.97 27.33
C GLU A 34 12.94 -6.98 26.80
N ASP A 35 12.45 -5.89 26.24
CA ASP A 35 13.18 -4.65 25.90
C ASP A 35 14.08 -4.72 24.64
N GLY A 36 13.43 -4.80 23.48
CA GLY A 36 14.03 -4.55 22.17
C GLY A 36 13.05 -3.83 21.26
N ASN A 37 13.46 -2.70 20.71
CA ASN A 37 12.76 -1.97 19.66
C ASN A 37 12.62 -2.87 18.41
N GLU A 38 11.58 -3.70 18.37
CA GLU A 38 11.22 -4.51 17.19
C GLU A 38 10.84 -3.55 16.04
N ASP A 39 11.78 -3.39 15.12
CA ASP A 39 11.64 -2.57 13.92
C ASP A 39 10.58 -3.22 13.01
N LEU A 40 9.33 -2.75 13.09
CA LEU A 40 8.24 -3.14 12.18
C LEU A 40 8.42 -2.50 10.78
N SER A 41 9.63 -2.59 10.23
CA SER A 41 9.89 -2.19 8.86
C SER A 41 9.43 -3.32 7.92
N PHE A 42 8.71 -2.93 6.86
CA PHE A 42 8.25 -3.85 5.81
C PHE A 42 9.40 -4.64 5.17
N VAL A 43 10.63 -4.14 5.31
CA VAL A 43 11.88 -4.81 4.95
C VAL A 43 12.86 -4.67 6.09
N HIS A 44 13.08 -5.77 6.83
CA HIS A 44 14.25 -5.87 7.69
C HIS A 44 15.50 -5.88 6.81
N ILE A 45 16.13 -4.72 6.64
CA ILE A 45 17.44 -4.62 5.94
C ILE A 45 18.49 -5.51 6.64
N ASP A 46 18.28 -5.82 7.92
CA ASP A 46 19.11 -6.73 8.69
C ASP A 46 19.12 -8.16 8.13
N SER A 47 18.04 -8.61 7.48
CA SER A 47 18.03 -9.92 6.79
C SER A 47 18.86 -9.91 5.49
N LEU A 48 19.14 -8.73 4.93
CA LEU A 48 20.00 -8.54 3.74
C LEU A 48 21.48 -8.41 4.07
N VAL A 49 21.85 -8.37 5.36
CA VAL A 49 23.23 -8.21 5.83
C VAL A 49 24.20 -9.25 5.27
N PRO A 50 23.86 -10.56 5.22
CA PRO A 50 24.78 -11.57 4.68
C PRO A 50 24.98 -11.44 3.17
N GLU A 51 23.95 -10.97 2.46
CA GLU A 51 23.91 -10.98 1.00
C GLU A 51 24.49 -9.69 0.40
N TYR A 52 24.32 -8.54 1.08
CA TYR A 52 24.77 -7.23 0.59
C TYR A 52 25.48 -6.37 1.67
N PRO A 53 26.72 -6.71 2.07
CA PRO A 53 27.44 -6.02 3.15
C PRO A 53 27.75 -4.53 2.88
N SER A 54 27.85 -4.12 1.62
CA SER A 54 28.03 -2.71 1.24
C SER A 54 26.77 -1.89 1.47
N LEU A 55 25.62 -2.41 1.05
CA LEU A 55 24.30 -1.81 1.27
C LEU A 55 24.00 -1.69 2.77
N SER A 56 24.22 -2.77 3.53
CA SER A 56 24.00 -2.76 4.98
C SER A 56 24.85 -1.70 5.69
N ARG A 57 26.16 -1.62 5.39
CA ARG A 57 27.02 -0.58 5.98
C ARG A 57 26.57 0.83 5.62
N LEU A 58 26.14 1.05 4.37
CA LEU A 58 25.65 2.35 3.93
C LEU A 58 24.33 2.71 4.62
N ASN A 59 23.38 1.77 4.71
CA ASN A 59 22.13 1.93 5.44
C ASN A 59 22.41 2.28 6.91
N ASN A 60 23.22 1.50 7.59
CA ASN A 60 23.48 1.69 9.03
C ASN A 60 24.18 3.02 9.31
N ALA A 61 25.15 3.40 8.48
CA ALA A 61 25.80 4.71 8.59
C ALA A 61 24.82 5.86 8.35
N THR A 62 23.93 5.72 7.36
CA THR A 62 22.95 6.75 7.00
C THR A 62 21.85 6.87 8.04
N MET A 63 21.19 5.76 8.38
CA MET A 63 20.14 5.70 9.39
C MET A 63 20.65 6.09 10.78
N GLY A 64 21.91 5.78 11.11
CA GLY A 64 22.54 6.28 12.33
C GLY A 64 22.57 7.81 12.41
N LYS A 65 22.83 8.50 11.30
CA LYS A 65 22.80 9.98 11.23
C LYS A 65 21.38 10.53 11.25
N CYS A 66 20.43 9.89 10.55
CA CYS A 66 19.01 10.24 10.63
C CYS A 66 18.50 10.12 12.07
N SER A 67 18.81 9.01 12.75
CA SER A 67 18.49 8.79 14.16
C SER A 67 19.13 9.82 15.08
N ALA A 68 20.38 10.22 14.83
CA ALA A 68 21.01 11.30 15.58
C ALA A 68 20.23 12.63 15.45
N LEU A 69 19.74 12.96 14.25
CA LEU A 69 18.90 14.14 14.01
C LEU A 69 17.54 14.04 14.72
N TRP A 70 16.85 12.91 14.59
CA TRP A 70 15.56 12.71 15.26
C TRP A 70 15.70 12.76 16.79
N ASN A 71 16.74 12.14 17.35
CA ASN A 71 17.05 12.21 18.77
C ASN A 71 17.41 13.64 19.22
N ALA A 72 18.14 14.40 18.40
CA ALA A 72 18.42 15.80 18.66
C ALA A 72 17.13 16.65 18.65
N SER A 73 16.19 16.35 17.76
CA SER A 73 14.90 17.07 17.68
C SER A 73 14.03 16.92 18.93
N GLY A 74 14.24 15.85 19.72
CA GLY A 74 13.56 15.66 21.01
C GLY A 74 14.12 16.49 22.16
N ARG A 75 15.29 17.15 21.98
CA ARG A 75 15.96 17.92 23.04
C ARG A 75 15.73 19.42 22.84
N PRO A 76 15.23 20.19 23.83
CA PRO A 76 14.82 21.59 23.64
C PRO A 76 15.86 22.49 22.96
N LYS A 77 17.10 22.52 23.47
CA LYS A 77 18.19 23.35 22.91
C LYS A 77 18.58 22.97 21.47
N SER A 78 18.50 21.68 21.14
CA SER A 78 18.82 21.21 19.79
C SER A 78 17.63 21.43 18.84
N ALA A 79 16.40 21.31 19.33
CA ALA A 79 15.18 21.60 18.59
C ALA A 79 15.08 23.08 18.19
N GLU A 80 15.51 24.01 19.04
CA GLU A 80 15.63 25.44 18.71
C GLU A 80 16.60 25.65 17.54
N LYS A 81 17.81 25.08 17.63
CA LYS A 81 18.82 25.14 16.56
C LYS A 81 18.32 24.56 15.24
N LEU A 82 17.57 23.46 15.30
CA LEU A 82 16.94 22.82 14.15
C LEU A 82 15.87 23.72 13.54
N SER A 83 15.00 24.30 14.37
CA SER A 83 13.90 25.17 13.93
C SER A 83 14.42 26.44 13.24
N GLU A 84 15.54 27.00 13.72
CA GLU A 84 16.21 28.16 13.11
C GLU A 84 16.70 27.90 11.67
N VAL A 85 17.00 26.64 11.31
CA VAL A 85 17.50 26.29 9.97
C VAL A 85 16.38 25.72 9.09
N LEU A 86 15.59 24.80 9.64
CA LEU A 86 14.58 24.06 8.90
C LEU A 86 13.30 24.87 8.68
N ASN A 87 12.97 25.79 9.59
CA ASN A 87 11.65 26.42 9.71
C ASN A 87 10.49 25.42 9.81
N CYS A 88 10.77 24.17 10.23
CA CYS A 88 9.77 23.14 10.47
C CYS A 88 10.25 22.19 11.57
N ARG A 89 9.30 21.51 12.21
CA ARG A 89 9.60 20.42 13.14
C ARG A 89 9.90 19.14 12.36
N LEU A 90 10.92 18.41 12.79
CA LEU A 90 11.19 17.09 12.24
C LEU A 90 10.09 16.09 12.64
N ILE A 91 9.62 15.33 11.66
CA ILE A 91 8.82 14.14 11.85
C ILE A 91 9.79 13.06 12.32
N THR A 92 9.50 12.47 13.47
CA THR A 92 10.30 11.39 14.05
C THR A 92 9.62 10.06 13.77
N PRO A 93 10.37 9.00 13.43
CA PRO A 93 9.79 7.68 13.22
C PRO A 93 9.00 7.21 14.44
N CYS A 94 7.81 6.69 14.21
CA CYS A 94 6.93 6.15 15.21
C CYS A 94 6.67 4.66 14.90
N PRO A 95 7.13 3.72 15.76
CA PRO A 95 6.95 2.29 15.51
C PRO A 95 5.48 1.86 15.35
N THR A 96 4.54 2.60 15.96
CA THR A 96 3.11 2.29 15.90
C THR A 96 2.40 2.81 14.64
N ARG A 97 3.13 3.47 13.71
CA ARG A 97 2.60 3.95 12.42
C ARG A 97 3.53 3.51 11.28
N TRP A 98 3.07 2.54 10.48
CA TRP A 98 3.93 1.78 9.54
C TRP A 98 4.64 2.60 8.46
N ASN A 99 4.06 3.72 8.00
CA ASN A 99 4.72 4.60 7.05
C ASN A 99 5.53 5.73 7.69
N SER A 100 5.58 5.81 9.02
CA SER A 100 6.21 6.92 9.72
C SER A 100 7.71 7.02 9.48
N LEU A 101 8.41 5.89 9.30
CA LEU A 101 9.83 5.90 8.94
C LEU A 101 10.02 6.52 7.55
N TYR A 102 9.21 6.11 6.56
CA TYR A 102 9.23 6.71 5.23
C TYR A 102 8.97 8.22 5.30
N ASP A 103 7.92 8.66 6.02
CA ASP A 103 7.58 10.07 6.14
C ASP A 103 8.73 10.89 6.74
N SER A 104 9.36 10.36 7.78
CA SER A 104 10.48 10.99 8.48
C SER A 104 11.70 11.13 7.56
N VAL A 105 12.04 10.07 6.81
CA VAL A 105 13.16 10.09 5.87
C VAL A 105 12.84 10.98 4.66
N ASN A 106 11.63 10.93 4.13
CA ASN A 106 11.19 11.76 3.01
C ASN A 106 11.20 13.26 3.37
N GLN A 107 10.86 13.61 4.61
CA GLN A 107 11.00 14.97 5.10
C GLN A 107 12.46 15.41 5.16
N LEU A 108 13.38 14.57 5.65
CA LEU A 108 14.81 14.86 5.63
C LEU A 108 15.32 15.06 4.20
N ASN A 109 14.91 14.21 3.26
CA ASN A 109 15.28 14.33 1.85
C ASN A 109 14.75 15.63 1.22
N SER A 110 13.55 16.07 1.60
CA SER A 110 12.98 17.36 1.18
C SER A 110 13.80 18.57 1.70
N GLN A 111 14.61 18.38 2.73
CA GLN A 111 15.49 19.39 3.32
C GLN A 111 16.97 19.11 3.05
N ARG A 112 17.29 18.28 2.04
CA ARG A 112 18.65 17.82 1.71
C ARG A 112 19.69 18.93 1.70
N GLY A 113 19.39 20.07 1.08
CA GLY A 113 20.31 21.21 0.98
C GLY A 113 20.69 21.85 2.33
N LYS A 114 19.90 21.65 3.37
CA LYS A 114 20.12 22.22 4.71
C LYS A 114 20.76 21.22 5.69
N LEU A 115 20.83 19.94 5.33
CA LEU A 115 21.32 18.90 6.25
C LEU A 115 22.77 19.16 6.67
N GLY A 116 23.63 19.64 5.77
CA GLY A 116 25.02 19.98 6.11
C GLY A 116 25.14 21.02 7.23
N ASP A 117 24.41 22.13 7.09
CA ASP A 117 24.39 23.22 8.07
C ASP A 117 23.85 22.76 9.43
N ILE A 118 22.83 21.92 9.41
CA ILE A 118 22.22 21.37 10.63
C ILE A 118 23.21 20.46 11.35
N MET A 119 23.86 19.55 10.63
CA MET A 119 24.84 18.63 11.22
C MET A 119 25.99 19.43 11.84
N LEU A 120 26.48 20.46 11.16
CA LEU A 120 27.51 21.35 11.72
C LEU A 120 27.02 22.07 12.99
N LYS A 121 25.84 22.69 12.97
CA LYS A 121 25.28 23.47 14.10
C LYS A 121 24.99 22.61 15.34
N LEU A 122 24.69 21.33 15.13
CA LEU A 122 24.48 20.34 16.18
C LEU A 122 25.75 19.59 16.60
N ASN A 123 26.90 19.88 15.97
CA ASN A 123 28.16 19.14 16.15
C ASN A 123 28.01 17.63 15.88
N LEU A 124 27.25 17.28 14.85
CA LEU A 124 27.05 15.90 14.38
C LEU A 124 27.87 15.60 13.12
N PRO A 125 28.22 14.33 12.85
CA PRO A 125 28.95 13.95 11.64
C PRO A 125 28.14 14.20 10.37
N SER A 126 28.60 15.10 9.50
CA SER A 126 27.95 15.45 8.23
C SER A 126 27.66 14.24 7.33
N PHE A 127 26.56 14.28 6.58
CA PHE A 127 26.25 13.30 5.54
C PHE A 127 27.27 13.36 4.41
N ARG A 128 27.66 12.20 3.89
CA ARG A 128 28.41 12.05 2.64
C ARG A 128 27.45 12.09 1.46
N ASP A 129 27.92 12.46 0.28
CA ASP A 129 27.09 12.49 -0.93
C ASP A 129 26.43 11.13 -1.21
N ALA A 130 27.17 10.03 -1.02
CA ALA A 130 26.65 8.67 -1.16
C ALA A 130 25.50 8.35 -0.20
N GLU A 131 25.49 8.94 1.00
CA GLU A 131 24.42 8.73 2.00
C GLU A 131 23.19 9.57 1.63
N LEU A 132 23.38 10.78 1.10
CA LEU A 132 22.29 11.61 0.61
C LEU A 132 21.63 11.01 -0.64
N ASP A 133 22.43 10.51 -1.59
CA ASP A 133 21.94 9.80 -2.76
C ASP A 133 21.17 8.53 -2.35
N TYR A 134 21.69 7.80 -1.35
CA TYR A 134 20.99 6.64 -0.78
C TYR A 134 19.62 7.01 -0.20
N LEU A 135 19.49 8.09 0.57
CA LEU A 135 18.19 8.54 1.10
C LEU A 135 17.19 8.89 -0.02
N GLU A 136 17.67 9.49 -1.10
CA GLU A 136 16.84 9.81 -2.26
C GLU A 136 16.35 8.54 -2.96
N GLU A 137 17.21 7.56 -3.19
CA GLU A 137 16.81 6.28 -3.76
C GLU A 137 15.87 5.50 -2.83
N TYR A 138 16.19 5.44 -1.52
CA TYR A 138 15.39 4.77 -0.49
C TYR A 138 13.95 5.29 -0.44
N THR A 139 13.77 6.62 -0.50
CA THR A 139 12.43 7.21 -0.52
C THR A 139 11.71 6.92 -1.84
N LYS A 140 12.39 6.95 -2.99
CA LYS A 140 11.77 6.59 -4.28
C LYS A 140 11.23 5.16 -4.29
N ILE A 141 11.99 4.18 -3.80
CA ILE A 141 11.59 2.77 -3.83
C ILE A 141 10.46 2.44 -2.85
N LEU A 142 10.40 3.11 -1.69
CA LEU A 142 9.37 2.84 -0.67
C LEU A 142 8.09 3.64 -0.87
N LYS A 143 8.12 4.69 -1.70
CA LYS A 143 6.95 5.55 -1.97
C LYS A 143 5.68 4.77 -2.37
N PRO A 144 5.72 3.77 -3.28
CA PRO A 144 4.51 3.02 -3.62
C PRO A 144 3.84 2.35 -2.42
N ILE A 145 4.65 1.80 -1.50
CA ILE A 145 4.17 1.11 -0.30
C ILE A 145 3.63 2.12 0.72
N ALA A 146 4.34 3.23 0.95
CA ALA A 146 3.91 4.26 1.89
C ALA A 146 2.54 4.86 1.50
N VAL A 147 2.37 5.15 0.20
CA VAL A 147 1.09 5.68 -0.33
C VAL A 147 -0.03 4.65 -0.21
N ALA A 148 0.26 3.37 -0.47
CA ALA A 148 -0.73 2.30 -0.29
C ALA A 148 -1.15 2.14 1.18
N ILE A 149 -0.21 2.26 2.12
CA ILE A 149 -0.50 2.23 3.55
C ILE A 149 -1.42 3.40 3.94
N ASP A 150 -1.11 4.63 3.51
CA ASP A 150 -1.98 5.79 3.79
C ASP A 150 -3.39 5.60 3.20
N ARG A 151 -3.48 5.06 1.98
CA ARG A 151 -4.77 4.80 1.32
C ARG A 151 -5.60 3.77 2.09
N LEU A 152 -5.00 2.63 2.44
CA LEU A 152 -5.68 1.54 3.15
C LEU A 152 -5.96 1.86 4.62
N GLN A 153 -5.26 2.83 5.21
CA GLN A 153 -5.51 3.31 6.57
C GLN A 153 -6.39 4.57 6.62
N GLY A 154 -6.75 5.14 5.47
CA GLY A 154 -7.53 6.38 5.36
C GLY A 154 -8.98 6.17 5.79
N GLN A 155 -9.58 7.15 6.47
CA GLN A 155 -10.96 7.03 6.97
C GLN A 155 -12.00 6.97 5.84
N SER A 156 -11.71 7.59 4.68
CA SER A 156 -12.62 7.68 3.53
C SER A 156 -12.49 6.54 2.53
N SER A 157 -11.42 5.75 2.58
CA SER A 157 -11.09 4.72 1.57
C SER A 157 -10.67 3.38 2.19
N CYS A 158 -10.98 3.16 3.48
CA CYS A 158 -10.67 1.91 4.19
C CYS A 158 -11.85 0.93 4.10
N TYR A 159 -12.18 0.49 2.88
CA TYR A 159 -13.12 -0.61 2.64
C TYR A 159 -12.45 -1.71 1.82
N TYR A 160 -12.95 -2.94 1.97
CA TYR A 160 -12.25 -4.13 1.48
C TYR A 160 -12.08 -4.16 -0.05
N ALA A 161 -12.96 -3.47 -0.79
CA ALA A 161 -12.86 -3.32 -2.24
C ALA A 161 -11.61 -2.55 -2.72
N GLU A 162 -10.95 -1.78 -1.85
CA GLU A 162 -9.72 -1.05 -2.18
C GLU A 162 -8.47 -1.94 -2.08
N LEU A 163 -8.56 -3.08 -1.39
CA LEU A 163 -7.40 -3.91 -1.06
C LEU A 163 -6.72 -4.45 -2.31
N LEU A 164 -7.44 -5.22 -3.15
CA LEU A 164 -6.83 -5.82 -4.35
C LEU A 164 -6.37 -4.76 -5.36
N PRO A 165 -7.18 -3.73 -5.72
CA PRO A 165 -6.71 -2.66 -6.59
C PRO A 165 -5.44 -1.99 -6.08
N THR A 166 -5.35 -1.74 -4.77
CA THR A 166 -4.16 -1.15 -4.17
C THR A 166 -2.95 -2.09 -4.25
N LEU A 167 -3.11 -3.38 -3.94
CA LEU A 167 -2.01 -4.36 -4.00
C LEU A 167 -1.46 -4.52 -5.43
N PHE A 168 -2.33 -4.63 -6.42
CA PHE A 168 -1.92 -4.71 -7.83
C PHE A 168 -1.27 -3.40 -8.32
N ALA A 169 -1.76 -2.24 -7.87
CA ALA A 169 -1.12 -0.96 -8.17
C ALA A 169 0.27 -0.84 -7.54
N VAL A 170 0.47 -1.34 -6.32
CA VAL A 170 1.80 -1.39 -5.68
C VAL A 170 2.74 -2.30 -6.46
N GLU A 171 2.33 -3.52 -6.81
CA GLU A 171 3.16 -4.45 -7.59
C GLU A 171 3.58 -3.83 -8.93
N SER A 172 2.62 -3.25 -9.65
CA SER A 172 2.89 -2.57 -10.93
C SER A 172 3.88 -1.41 -10.78
N LYS A 173 3.69 -0.56 -9.76
CA LYS A 173 4.59 0.58 -9.49
C LYS A 173 5.99 0.11 -9.09
N LEU A 174 6.12 -0.95 -8.29
CA LEU A 174 7.42 -1.53 -7.93
C LEU A 174 8.13 -2.14 -9.16
N GLU A 175 7.40 -2.85 -10.03
CA GLU A 175 7.97 -3.40 -11.26
C GLU A 175 8.44 -2.28 -12.21
N ALA A 176 7.68 -1.19 -12.33
CA ALA A 176 8.06 -0.03 -13.14
C ALA A 176 9.38 0.61 -12.66
N LEU A 177 9.65 0.61 -11.34
CA LEU A 177 10.89 1.13 -10.78
C LEU A 177 12.13 0.34 -11.23
N ARG A 178 12.01 -0.91 -11.68
CA ARG A 178 13.15 -1.66 -12.21
C ARG A 178 13.77 -1.06 -13.46
N SER A 179 13.02 -0.24 -14.19
CA SER A 179 13.55 0.52 -15.34
C SER A 179 14.43 1.70 -14.90
N SER A 180 14.44 2.04 -13.61
CA SER A 180 15.27 3.09 -13.04
C SER A 180 16.66 2.57 -12.68
N ASN A 181 17.69 3.38 -12.91
CA ASN A 181 19.05 3.04 -12.54
C ASN A 181 19.37 3.44 -11.09
N PHE A 182 19.11 2.54 -10.14
CA PHE A 182 19.45 2.73 -8.72
C PHE A 182 20.89 2.29 -8.44
N ARG A 183 21.72 3.20 -7.94
CA ARG A 183 23.13 2.95 -7.62
C ARG A 183 23.31 2.19 -6.31
N TYR A 184 22.47 2.47 -5.33
CA TYR A 184 22.60 1.94 -3.97
C TYR A 184 21.44 1.00 -3.62
N CYS A 185 20.24 1.31 -4.09
CA CYS A 185 19.00 0.64 -3.68
C CYS A 185 18.51 -0.47 -4.61
N SER A 186 19.27 -0.88 -5.64
CA SER A 186 18.83 -1.91 -6.58
C SER A 186 18.51 -3.25 -5.91
N HIS A 187 19.40 -3.74 -5.05
CA HIS A 187 19.18 -4.97 -4.27
C HIS A 187 18.08 -4.79 -3.22
N LEU A 188 17.96 -3.60 -2.64
CA LEU A 188 16.88 -3.28 -1.70
C LEU A 188 15.51 -3.30 -2.40
N LEU A 189 15.40 -2.76 -3.61
CA LEU A 189 14.19 -2.83 -4.42
C LEU A 189 13.81 -4.28 -4.70
N GLN A 190 14.77 -5.12 -5.09
CA GLN A 190 14.52 -6.54 -5.33
C GLN A 190 13.98 -7.24 -4.06
N ALA A 191 14.61 -7.02 -2.91
CA ALA A 191 14.17 -7.57 -1.63
C ALA A 191 12.76 -7.08 -1.23
N ILE A 192 12.45 -5.79 -1.45
CA ILE A 192 11.11 -5.23 -1.24
C ILE A 192 10.09 -5.96 -2.10
N MET A 193 10.39 -6.17 -3.38
CA MET A 193 9.49 -6.82 -4.33
C MET A 193 9.25 -8.29 -3.95
N ASP A 194 10.29 -9.02 -3.59
CA ASP A 194 10.18 -10.43 -3.20
C ASP A 194 9.40 -10.58 -1.89
N GLY A 195 9.68 -9.71 -0.90
CA GLY A 195 8.91 -9.64 0.33
C GLY A 195 7.43 -9.32 0.10
N PHE A 196 7.14 -8.34 -0.76
CA PHE A 196 5.78 -7.97 -1.14
C PHE A 196 5.03 -9.12 -1.80
N ARG A 197 5.64 -9.76 -2.79
CA ARG A 197 5.04 -10.90 -3.51
C ARG A 197 4.81 -12.10 -2.60
N SER A 198 5.79 -12.43 -1.77
CA SER A 198 5.67 -13.54 -0.81
C SER A 198 4.51 -13.31 0.14
N ARG A 199 4.49 -12.13 0.78
CA ARG A 199 3.48 -11.74 1.77
C ARG A 199 2.06 -11.70 1.21
N PHE A 200 1.89 -11.16 0.00
CA PHE A 200 0.57 -11.01 -0.62
C PHE A 200 0.29 -12.09 -1.68
N SER A 201 1.02 -13.20 -1.68
CA SER A 201 0.93 -14.24 -2.72
C SER A 201 -0.50 -14.76 -2.93
N SER A 202 -1.27 -14.97 -1.86
CA SER A 202 -2.67 -15.41 -1.98
C SER A 202 -3.56 -14.38 -2.67
N PHE A 203 -3.33 -13.09 -2.43
CA PHE A 203 -4.06 -11.99 -3.07
C PHE A 203 -3.64 -11.82 -4.54
N LEU A 204 -2.34 -11.77 -4.81
CA LEU A 204 -1.81 -11.56 -6.17
C LEU A 204 -2.10 -12.75 -7.10
N GLN A 205 -2.22 -13.95 -6.56
CA GLN A 205 -2.60 -15.16 -7.31
C GLN A 205 -4.11 -15.43 -7.34
N LEU A 206 -4.92 -14.56 -6.72
CA LEU A 206 -6.39 -14.69 -6.65
C LEU A 206 -6.84 -16.08 -6.15
N LYS A 207 -6.19 -16.58 -5.10
CA LYS A 207 -6.50 -17.90 -4.54
C LYS A 207 -7.91 -17.94 -3.92
N PRO A 208 -8.54 -19.12 -3.75
CA PRO A 208 -9.89 -19.23 -3.21
C PRO A 208 -10.08 -18.56 -1.83
N GLU A 209 -9.04 -18.50 -1.00
CA GLU A 209 -9.13 -17.93 0.35
C GLU A 209 -9.36 -16.41 0.35
N VAL A 210 -9.14 -15.74 -0.79
CA VAL A 210 -9.35 -14.29 -0.94
C VAL A 210 -10.59 -13.94 -1.77
N ASN A 211 -11.50 -14.90 -2.00
CA ASN A 211 -12.72 -14.69 -2.79
C ASN A 211 -13.52 -13.45 -2.33
N GLU A 212 -13.62 -13.21 -1.02
CA GLU A 212 -14.32 -12.03 -0.49
C GLU A 212 -13.67 -10.71 -0.93
N ALA A 213 -12.34 -10.66 -1.01
CA ALA A 213 -11.63 -9.48 -1.49
C ALA A 213 -11.90 -9.25 -2.97
N ILE A 214 -11.95 -10.36 -3.74
CA ILE A 214 -12.25 -10.34 -5.17
C ILE A 214 -13.65 -9.81 -5.40
N LEU A 215 -14.64 -10.36 -4.70
CA LEU A 215 -16.04 -9.96 -4.80
C LEU A 215 -16.23 -8.51 -4.37
N ALA A 216 -15.63 -8.09 -3.26
CA ALA A 216 -15.68 -6.69 -2.82
C ALA A 216 -15.10 -5.74 -3.89
N SER A 217 -13.94 -6.08 -4.46
CA SER A 217 -13.25 -5.25 -5.45
C SER A 217 -14.01 -5.17 -6.77
N VAL A 218 -14.56 -6.31 -7.24
CA VAL A 218 -15.25 -6.38 -8.53
C VAL A 218 -16.65 -5.76 -8.51
N THR A 219 -17.32 -5.80 -7.36
CA THR A 219 -18.66 -5.19 -7.20
C THR A 219 -18.59 -3.68 -6.95
N HIS A 220 -17.40 -3.12 -6.76
CA HIS A 220 -17.22 -1.69 -6.60
C HIS A 220 -17.39 -0.95 -7.94
N PRO A 221 -18.33 0.02 -8.07
CA PRO A 221 -18.67 0.66 -9.35
C PRO A 221 -17.50 1.33 -10.07
N TYR A 222 -16.54 1.88 -9.31
CA TYR A 222 -15.35 2.50 -9.89
C TYR A 222 -14.32 1.48 -10.40
N PHE A 223 -14.17 0.34 -9.72
CA PHE A 223 -13.12 -0.64 -9.99
C PHE A 223 -13.55 -1.68 -11.02
N LYS A 224 -14.70 -2.33 -10.80
CA LYS A 224 -15.21 -3.42 -11.65
C LYS A 224 -14.09 -4.40 -12.01
N MET A 225 -13.79 -4.55 -13.29
CA MET A 225 -12.70 -5.41 -13.79
C MET A 225 -11.38 -4.66 -14.06
N ARG A 226 -11.34 -3.33 -13.89
CA ARG A 226 -10.25 -2.46 -14.37
C ARG A 226 -8.94 -2.58 -13.59
N TRP A 227 -9.01 -3.06 -12.35
CA TRP A 227 -7.85 -3.25 -11.48
C TRP A 227 -7.05 -4.53 -11.80
N LEU A 228 -7.62 -5.44 -12.60
CA LEU A 228 -6.97 -6.70 -12.97
C LEU A 228 -5.91 -6.48 -14.06
N PRO A 229 -4.65 -6.91 -13.84
CA PRO A 229 -3.63 -6.86 -14.88
C PRO A 229 -4.02 -7.70 -16.10
N GLN A 230 -3.76 -7.20 -17.31
CA GLN A 230 -4.03 -7.92 -18.56
C GLN A 230 -3.23 -9.22 -18.65
N GLN A 231 -2.02 -9.24 -18.09
CA GLN A 231 -1.07 -10.33 -18.14
C GLN A 231 -1.41 -11.47 -17.17
N LEU A 232 -2.40 -11.28 -16.28
CA LEU A 232 -2.80 -12.31 -15.32
C LEU A 232 -3.62 -13.40 -16.03
N SER A 233 -2.93 -14.45 -16.47
CA SER A 233 -3.51 -15.56 -17.21
C SER A 233 -4.70 -16.19 -16.48
N GLY A 234 -5.89 -16.13 -17.08
CA GLY A 234 -7.11 -16.70 -16.50
C GLY A 234 -7.72 -15.90 -15.34
N GLY A 235 -7.09 -14.82 -14.87
CA GLY A 235 -7.57 -14.00 -13.77
C GLY A 235 -8.94 -13.39 -14.04
N LYS A 236 -9.11 -12.72 -15.20
CA LYS A 236 -10.42 -12.16 -15.61
C LYS A 236 -11.52 -13.22 -15.64
N LYS A 237 -11.23 -14.41 -16.20
CA LYS A 237 -12.18 -15.52 -16.26
C LYS A 237 -12.57 -16.02 -14.86
N ARG A 238 -11.59 -16.18 -13.96
CA ARG A 238 -11.83 -16.61 -12.58
C ARG A 238 -12.70 -15.62 -11.82
N VAL A 239 -12.39 -14.33 -11.89
CA VAL A 239 -13.18 -13.28 -11.22
C VAL A 239 -14.61 -13.26 -11.75
N HIS A 240 -14.77 -13.40 -13.06
CA HIS A 240 -16.07 -13.47 -13.71
C HIS A 240 -16.91 -14.68 -13.26
N GLU A 241 -16.32 -15.88 -13.28
CA GLU A 241 -16.99 -17.11 -12.81
C GLU A 241 -17.38 -17.03 -11.33
N LEU A 242 -16.49 -16.46 -10.50
CA LEU A 242 -16.76 -16.28 -9.08
C LEU A 242 -17.96 -15.35 -8.86
N MET A 243 -18.02 -14.23 -9.58
CA MET A 243 -19.12 -13.28 -9.44
C MET A 243 -20.47 -13.89 -9.86
N ILE A 244 -20.51 -14.64 -10.96
CA ILE A 244 -21.72 -15.35 -11.39
C ILE A 244 -22.18 -16.36 -10.33
N GLN A 245 -21.26 -17.17 -9.80
CA GLN A 245 -21.59 -18.17 -8.80
C GLN A 245 -22.14 -17.51 -7.53
N SER A 246 -21.49 -16.45 -7.05
CA SER A 246 -21.94 -15.74 -5.85
C SER A 246 -23.31 -15.05 -6.05
N ALA A 247 -23.59 -14.50 -7.24
CA ALA A 247 -24.91 -13.94 -7.55
C ALA A 247 -26.02 -15.00 -7.55
N ALA A 248 -25.73 -16.19 -8.06
CA ALA A 248 -26.65 -17.32 -8.04
C ALA A 248 -26.92 -17.80 -6.61
N ASP A 249 -25.88 -17.91 -5.78
CA ASP A 249 -25.97 -18.37 -4.39
C ASP A 249 -26.76 -17.40 -3.49
N LEU A 250 -26.69 -16.09 -3.74
CA LEU A 250 -27.42 -15.06 -2.99
C LEU A 250 -28.92 -14.98 -3.33
N GLY A 251 -29.39 -15.74 -4.31
CA GLY A 251 -30.80 -15.73 -4.67
C GLY A 251 -31.28 -14.38 -5.20
N LEU A 252 -30.42 -13.58 -5.84
CA LEU A 252 -30.81 -12.40 -6.66
C LEU A 252 -31.62 -12.80 -7.93
N VAL A 253 -32.23 -13.97 -7.87
CA VAL A 253 -33.10 -14.57 -8.85
C VAL A 253 -34.53 -14.13 -8.49
N MET A 254 -35.07 -13.21 -9.32
CA MET A 254 -36.44 -12.63 -9.35
C MET A 254 -36.61 -11.36 -8.47
N GLU A 255 -37.16 -10.22 -8.91
CA GLU A 255 -38.10 -9.86 -9.99
C GLU A 255 -37.70 -8.57 -10.74
N SER A 256 -38.32 -8.35 -11.90
CA SER A 256 -38.18 -7.18 -12.77
C SER A 256 -38.69 -5.87 -12.12
N GLY A 257 -37.88 -4.82 -12.13
CA GLY A 257 -38.27 -3.47 -11.73
C GLY A 257 -37.29 -2.41 -12.24
N SER A 258 -37.83 -1.36 -12.84
CA SER A 258 -37.18 -0.38 -13.72
C SER A 258 -36.27 0.67 -13.05
N SER A 259 -35.42 1.27 -13.91
CA SER A 259 -34.28 2.19 -13.70
C SER A 259 -34.55 3.62 -13.18
N SER A 260 -33.42 4.28 -12.82
CA SER A 260 -33.04 5.72 -12.79
C SER A 260 -32.81 6.29 -11.37
N THR A 261 -31.77 7.09 -11.05
CA THR A 261 -31.24 8.32 -11.71
C THR A 261 -29.81 8.71 -11.27
N THR A 262 -29.24 9.66 -12.01
CA THR A 262 -27.95 10.38 -12.05
C THR A 262 -27.43 11.08 -10.77
N ALA A 263 -26.09 11.28 -10.64
CA ALA A 263 -25.43 12.60 -10.40
C ALA A 263 -23.92 12.54 -10.10
N ASP A 264 -23.09 13.06 -11.02
CA ASP A 264 -21.87 13.90 -10.89
C ASP A 264 -20.89 13.75 -9.69
N GLY A 265 -19.57 13.67 -9.97
CA GLY A 265 -18.50 13.74 -8.96
C GLY A 265 -17.06 13.56 -9.51
N GLU A 266 -16.15 14.43 -9.07
CA GLU A 266 -14.77 14.67 -9.56
C GLU A 266 -13.79 13.49 -9.36
N VAL A 267 -12.85 13.31 -10.31
CA VAL A 267 -11.95 12.13 -10.42
C VAL A 267 -10.55 12.44 -9.85
N GLU A 268 -10.05 11.62 -8.91
CA GLU A 268 -8.65 11.67 -8.42
C GLU A 268 -7.69 10.82 -9.29
N ASP A 269 -6.59 11.43 -9.72
CA ASP A 269 -5.62 10.98 -10.74
C ASP A 269 -4.63 9.87 -10.30
N PHE A 270 -5.09 8.85 -9.57
CA PHE A 270 -4.20 7.81 -9.01
C PHE A 270 -4.08 6.53 -9.86
N PHE A 271 -5.10 6.21 -10.66
CA PHE A 271 -5.18 4.98 -11.45
C PHE A 271 -5.07 5.29 -12.95
N VAL A 272 -4.16 4.60 -13.66
CA VAL A 272 -4.01 4.69 -15.12
C VAL A 272 -4.48 3.37 -15.72
N PHE A 273 -5.46 3.42 -16.63
CA PHE A 273 -6.07 2.25 -17.26
C PHE A 273 -5.65 2.14 -18.73
N THR A 274 -5.36 0.93 -19.21
CA THR A 274 -5.15 0.62 -20.64
C THR A 274 -6.46 0.19 -21.30
N GLU A 275 -6.78 0.76 -22.46
CA GLU A 275 -7.98 0.43 -23.27
C GLU A 275 -7.72 -0.77 -24.22
N ASP A 276 -8.74 -1.60 -24.46
CA ASP A 276 -8.69 -2.77 -25.35
C ASP A 276 -9.84 -2.76 -26.40
N VAL A 277 -9.61 -3.48 -27.50
CA VAL A 277 -10.53 -3.79 -28.62
C VAL A 277 -11.13 -5.20 -28.44
N GLU A 278 -12.44 -5.36 -28.69
CA GLU A 278 -13.22 -6.58 -28.43
C GLU A 278 -13.41 -7.54 -29.62
N VAL A 279 -13.65 -8.83 -29.33
CA VAL A 279 -14.34 -9.81 -30.21
C VAL A 279 -15.31 -10.68 -29.40
N SER A 280 -16.54 -10.82 -29.90
CA SER A 280 -17.73 -11.40 -29.27
C SER A 280 -17.99 -12.88 -29.61
N GLY A 281 -18.58 -13.64 -28.66
CA GLY A 281 -19.18 -14.97 -28.86
C GLY A 281 -20.40 -15.20 -27.95
N LYS A 282 -21.49 -15.76 -28.51
CA LYS A 282 -22.83 -15.89 -27.88
C LYS A 282 -22.98 -17.12 -26.98
N SER A 283 -23.61 -16.96 -25.80
CA SER A 283 -24.11 -18.05 -24.93
C SER A 283 -25.44 -17.65 -24.26
N THR A 284 -26.31 -18.63 -23.98
CA THR A 284 -27.64 -18.44 -23.33
C THR A 284 -27.47 -18.30 -21.82
N HIS A 285 -27.53 -17.06 -21.34
CA HIS A 285 -27.27 -16.70 -19.94
C HIS A 285 -28.56 -16.50 -19.12
N SER A 286 -28.51 -16.82 -17.82
CA SER A 286 -29.60 -16.49 -16.88
C SER A 286 -29.73 -14.96 -16.69
N LYS A 287 -30.87 -14.45 -16.20
CA LYS A 287 -31.07 -12.99 -16.02
C LYS A 287 -30.01 -12.36 -15.10
N ALA A 288 -29.66 -13.04 -14.00
CA ALA A 288 -28.62 -12.59 -13.07
C ALA A 288 -27.21 -12.60 -13.72
N GLU A 289 -26.93 -13.59 -14.58
CA GLU A 289 -25.70 -13.59 -15.38
C GLU A 289 -25.66 -12.42 -16.36
N LEU A 290 -26.77 -12.12 -17.03
CA LEU A 290 -26.86 -10.99 -17.96
C LEU A 290 -26.70 -9.64 -17.24
N GLU A 291 -27.32 -9.46 -16.08
CA GLU A 291 -27.18 -8.24 -15.27
C GLU A 291 -25.76 -8.09 -14.72
N THR A 292 -25.13 -9.19 -14.29
CA THR A 292 -23.73 -9.22 -13.86
C THR A 292 -22.79 -8.85 -15.00
N LEU A 293 -22.97 -9.48 -16.18
CA LEU A 293 -22.21 -9.17 -17.39
C LEU A 293 -22.34 -7.69 -17.76
N GLN A 294 -23.58 -7.18 -17.79
CA GLN A 294 -23.85 -5.78 -18.10
C GLN A 294 -23.17 -4.83 -17.10
N PHE A 295 -23.19 -5.15 -15.80
CA PHE A 295 -22.51 -4.35 -14.79
C PHE A 295 -20.98 -4.33 -15.00
N LEU A 296 -20.37 -5.49 -15.28
CA LEU A 296 -18.92 -5.63 -15.47
C LEU A 296 -18.42 -4.98 -16.77
N GLU A 297 -19.23 -5.01 -17.84
CA GLU A 297 -18.93 -4.42 -19.15
C GLU A 297 -19.20 -2.91 -19.21
N ASP A 298 -20.02 -2.38 -18.30
CA ASP A 298 -20.34 -0.96 -18.28
C ASP A 298 -19.10 -0.10 -17.96
N GLN A 299 -18.66 0.65 -18.97
CA GLN A 299 -17.51 1.54 -18.89
C GLN A 299 -17.84 2.94 -18.37
N SER A 300 -19.12 3.25 -18.08
CA SER A 300 -19.47 4.54 -17.52
C SER A 300 -18.85 4.69 -16.12
N LEU A 301 -18.10 5.77 -15.92
CA LEU A 301 -17.67 6.19 -14.59
C LEU A 301 -18.92 6.72 -13.87
N GLY A 302 -19.67 5.82 -13.25
CA GLY A 302 -20.77 6.22 -12.38
C GLY A 302 -20.25 7.10 -11.25
N PRO A 303 -21.02 8.11 -10.81
CA PRO A 303 -20.60 9.00 -9.75
C PRO A 303 -20.40 8.25 -8.43
N VAL A 304 -19.28 8.50 -7.77
CA VAL A 304 -18.94 7.94 -6.47
C VAL A 304 -19.61 8.80 -5.39
N SER A 305 -20.79 8.38 -4.93
CA SER A 305 -21.36 8.84 -3.66
C SER A 305 -21.42 7.65 -2.71
N ILE A 306 -20.46 7.58 -1.78
CA ILE A 306 -20.52 6.68 -0.64
C ILE A 306 -20.87 7.58 0.55
N TYR A 307 -22.07 7.42 1.10
CA TYR A 307 -22.52 8.10 2.32
C TYR A 307 -21.71 7.66 3.54
#